data_AF-A0A9P7CFW4-F1
#
_entry.id   AF-A0A9P7CFW4-F1
#
_cell.length_a   1.000
_cell.length_b   1.000
_cell.length_c   1.000
_cell.angle_alpha   90.00
_cell.angle_beta   90.00
_cell.angle_gamma   90.00
#
_symmetry.space_group_name_H-M   'P 1'
#
loop_
_entity.id
_entity.type
_entity.pdbx_description
1 polymer ?
#
loop_
_entity_poly.entity_id
_entity_poly.type
_entity_poly.pdbx_seq_one_letter_code
_entity_poly.pdbx_strand_id
1 'polypeptide(L)'
;MSQLSPLLIELGTEELPVKALPGLAQAFFDGVVDGLRKRGVALELGDARPLSTPRRLARSAGPVPEHRAGRRRPADQGPAGLRRQGRDRLDRAGEDHRQQG
;
A
#
# COMPACT_ATOMS: atom_id res chain seq x y z
N MET A 1 0.27 26.00 9.96
CA MET A 1 1.65 25.91 9.40
C MET A 1 1.98 24.43 9.30
N SER A 2 2.15 23.90 8.08
CA SER A 2 2.56 22.49 7.91
C SER A 2 4.06 22.39 8.22
N GLN A 3 4.43 21.55 9.17
CA GLN A 3 5.83 21.36 9.54
C GLN A 3 6.57 20.61 8.41
N LEU A 4 7.76 21.10 8.06
CA LEU A 4 8.66 20.46 7.11
C LEU A 4 9.71 19.67 7.91
N SER A 5 9.72 18.35 7.75
CA SER A 5 10.63 17.46 8.48
C SER A 5 11.36 16.53 7.51
N PRO A 6 12.63 16.17 7.77
CA PRO A 6 13.32 15.16 6.98
C PRO A 6 12.59 13.83 7.06
N LEU A 7 12.58 13.08 5.95
CA LEU A 7 11.91 11.78 5.85
C LEU A 7 12.93 10.66 5.67
N LEU A 8 12.97 9.73 6.62
CA LEU A 8 13.72 8.48 6.52
C LEU A 8 12.74 7.33 6.34
N ILE A 9 12.93 6.54 5.30
CA ILE A 9 12.16 5.31 5.05
C ILE A 9 13.14 4.14 5.08
N GLU A 10 12.81 3.13 5.88
CA GLU A 10 13.60 1.91 6.02
C GLU A 10 12.76 0.67 5.76
N LEU A 11 13.38 -0.32 5.13
CA LEU A 11 12.84 -1.65 4.94
C LEU A 11 13.78 -2.66 5.60
N GLY A 12 13.27 -3.35 6.63
CA GLY A 12 13.93 -4.52 7.20
C GLY A 12 13.86 -5.69 6.22
N THR A 13 14.96 -6.41 6.08
CA THR A 13 15.10 -7.55 5.17
C THR A 13 15.84 -8.68 5.89
N GLU A 14 15.60 -9.92 5.46
CA GLU A 14 16.45 -11.05 5.81
C GLU A 14 17.81 -10.93 5.09
N GLU A 15 18.79 -11.79 5.42
CA GLU A 15 20.16 -11.73 4.91
C GLU A 15 20.23 -11.62 3.36
N LEU A 16 20.43 -10.41 2.85
CA LEU A 16 20.50 -10.12 1.42
C LEU A 16 21.89 -10.44 0.86
N PRO A 17 21.97 -10.89 -0.41
CA PRO A 17 23.25 -11.08 -1.07
C PRO A 17 24.02 -9.76 -1.18
N VAL A 18 25.24 -9.71 -0.64
CA VAL A 18 26.09 -8.50 -0.63
C VAL A 18 26.29 -7.91 -2.03
N LYS A 19 26.42 -8.77 -3.05
CA LYS A 19 26.60 -8.36 -4.45
C LYS A 19 25.35 -7.67 -5.05
N ALA A 20 24.16 -7.98 -4.54
CA ALA A 20 22.91 -7.41 -5.02
C ALA A 20 22.53 -6.10 -4.30
N LEU A 21 23.15 -5.80 -3.15
CA LEU A 21 22.80 -4.65 -2.32
C LEU A 21 22.75 -3.31 -3.07
N PRO A 22 23.75 -2.94 -3.90
CA PRO A 22 23.70 -1.65 -4.60
C PRO A 22 22.49 -1.54 -5.54
N GLY A 23 22.19 -2.62 -6.28
CA GLY A 23 21.05 -2.65 -7.19
C GLY A 23 19.71 -2.62 -6.46
N LEU A 24 19.58 -3.38 -5.36
CA LEU A 24 18.38 -3.39 -4.53
C LEU A 24 18.16 -2.04 -3.84
N ALA A 25 19.22 -1.42 -3.31
CA ALA A 25 19.14 -0.11 -2.68
C ALA A 25 18.69 0.96 -3.68
N GLN A 26 19.22 0.93 -4.91
CA GLN A 26 18.82 1.84 -5.98
C GLN A 26 17.36 1.61 -6.40
N ALA A 27 16.95 0.35 -6.64
CA ALA A 27 15.58 0.03 -7.02
C ALA A 27 14.57 0.42 -5.92
N PHE A 28 14.92 0.22 -4.65
CA PHE A 28 14.12 0.67 -3.52
C PHE A 28 14.01 2.20 -3.47
N PHE A 29 15.12 2.90 -3.64
CA PHE A 29 15.17 4.36 -3.69
C PHE A 29 14.25 4.90 -4.78
N ASP A 30 14.40 4.42 -6.02
CA ASP A 30 13.63 4.88 -7.18
C ASP A 30 12.13 4.58 -7.01
N GLY A 31 11.79 3.37 -6.57
CA GLY A 31 10.40 2.98 -6.31
C GLY A 31 9.71 3.85 -5.28
N VAL A 32 10.41 4.22 -4.20
CA VAL A 32 9.88 5.12 -3.17
C VAL A 32 9.72 6.55 -3.70
N VAL A 33 10.70 7.07 -4.44
CA VAL A 33 10.63 8.41 -5.07
C VAL A 33 9.42 8.50 -5.98
N ASP A 34 9.27 7.53 -6.88
CA ASP A 34 8.19 7.49 -7.84
C ASP A 34 6.83 7.32 -7.16
N GLY A 35 6.75 6.45 -6.14
CA GLY A 35 5.53 6.25 -5.36
C GLY A 35 5.05 7.51 -4.65
N LEU A 36 5.98 8.28 -4.08
CA LEU A 36 5.68 9.55 -3.39
C LEU A 36 5.28 10.64 -4.39
N ARG A 37 6.00 10.76 -5.52
CA ARG A 37 5.65 11.69 -6.61
C ARG A 37 4.24 11.43 -7.16
N LYS A 38 3.89 10.16 -7.41
CA LYS A 38 2.55 9.75 -7.89
C LYS A 38 1.43 10.13 -6.93
N ARG A 39 1.73 10.29 -5.64
CA ARG A 39 0.78 10.70 -4.59
C ARG A 39 0.76 12.21 -4.36
N GLY A 40 1.49 12.98 -5.18
CA GLY A 40 1.58 14.44 -5.07
C GLY A 40 2.42 14.92 -3.89
N VAL A 41 3.29 14.06 -3.33
CA VAL A 41 4.21 14.47 -2.26
C VAL A 41 5.43 15.14 -2.91
N ALA A 42 5.59 16.43 -2.66
CA ALA A 42 6.79 17.17 -3.04
C ALA A 42 7.99 16.63 -2.26
N LEU A 43 9.07 16.28 -2.96
CA LEU A 43 10.30 15.76 -2.39
C LEU A 43 11.48 16.57 -2.89
N GLU A 44 12.28 17.08 -1.96
CA GLU A 44 13.61 17.57 -2.27
C GLU A 44 14.59 16.39 -2.28
N LEU A 45 15.16 16.12 -3.46
CA LEU A 45 16.11 15.03 -3.67
C LEU A 45 17.57 15.43 -3.40
N GLY A 46 17.85 16.66 -3.00
CA GLY A 46 19.20 17.25 -2.95
C GLY A 46 20.26 16.30 -2.38
N ASP A 47 20.12 15.92 -1.12
CA ASP A 47 21.01 14.97 -0.44
C ASP A 47 20.44 13.55 -0.32
N ALA A 48 19.38 13.25 -1.07
CA ALA A 48 18.74 11.94 -1.01
C ALA A 48 19.65 10.88 -1.62
N ARG A 49 20.01 9.86 -0.84
CA ARG A 49 20.88 8.77 -1.29
C ARG A 49 20.31 7.41 -0.91
N PRO A 50 20.53 6.38 -1.73
CA PRO A 50 20.29 5.00 -1.33
C PRO A 50 21.27 4.60 -0.24
N LEU A 51 20.76 3.94 0.81
CA LEU A 51 21.53 3.40 1.92
C LEU A 51 21.21 1.90 2.03
N SER A 52 22.23 1.07 2.31
CA SER A 52 21.98 -0.36 2.48
C SER A 52 22.98 -1.06 3.40
N THR A 53 22.48 -2.09 4.07
CA THR A 53 23.23 -3.15 4.75
C THR A 53 22.58 -4.49 4.40
N PRO A 54 23.22 -5.64 4.67
CA PRO A 54 22.65 -6.96 4.35
C PRO A 54 21.23 -7.20 4.89
N ARG A 55 20.79 -6.50 5.94
CA ARG A 55 19.46 -6.67 6.55
C ARG A 55 18.59 -5.41 6.48
N ARG A 56 19.02 -4.37 5.76
CA ARG A 56 18.28 -3.10 5.70
C ARG A 56 18.51 -2.36 4.39
N LEU A 57 17.43 -1.89 3.78
CA LEU A 57 17.46 -0.89 2.72
C LEU A 57 16.85 0.40 3.26
N ALA A 58 17.43 1.55 2.94
CA ALA A 58 16.94 2.83 3.43
C ALA A 58 17.16 3.95 2.42
N ARG A 59 16.37 5.02 2.59
CA ARG A 59 16.52 6.28 1.87
C ARG A 59 16.18 7.44 2.80
N SER A 60 17.03 8.46 2.80
CA SER A 60 16.70 9.78 3.31
C SER A 60 16.18 10.69 2.19
N ALA A 61 15.27 11.60 2.52
CA ALA A 61 14.86 12.72 1.68
C ALA A 61 14.99 14.02 2.49
N GLY A 62 15.13 15.14 1.77
CA GLY A 62 15.07 16.47 2.38
C GLY A 62 13.71 16.75 3.04
N PRO A 63 13.49 17.96 3.54
CA PRO A 63 12.27 18.30 4.25
C PRO A 63 11.03 18.02 3.40
N VAL A 64 10.11 17.22 3.95
CA VAL A 64 8.81 16.93 3.33
C VAL A 64 7.70 17.54 4.17
N PRO A 65 6.62 18.04 3.54
CA PRO A 65 5.48 18.55 4.28
C PRO A 65 4.81 17.38 5.00
N GLU A 66 4.35 17.63 6.23
CA GLU A 66 3.58 16.66 6.98
C GLU A 66 2.37 16.17 6.17
N HIS A 67 2.37 14.87 5.84
CA HIS A 67 1.29 14.24 5.11
C HIS A 67 0.54 13.28 6.05
N ARG A 68 -0.63 13.71 6.55
CA ARG A 68 -1.49 12.86 7.35
C ARG A 68 -2.17 11.85 6.43
N ALA A 69 -1.61 10.64 6.34
CA ALA A 69 -2.25 9.54 5.63
C ALA A 69 -3.64 9.29 6.23
N GLY A 70 -4.69 9.62 5.49
CA GLY A 70 -6.04 9.21 5.84
C GLY A 70 -6.07 7.69 5.87
N ARG A 71 -6.50 7.08 6.99
CA ARG A 71 -6.63 5.63 7.13
C ARG A 71 -7.67 5.09 6.15
N ARG A 72 -7.31 4.91 4.88
CA ARG A 72 -8.03 4.01 4.00
C ARG A 72 -7.54 2.62 4.35
N ARG A 73 -8.29 1.92 5.21
CA ARG A 73 -8.21 0.45 5.21
C ARG A 73 -8.41 0.04 3.75
N PRO A 74 -7.50 -0.72 3.13
CA PRO A 74 -7.87 -1.40 1.90
C PRO A 74 -9.10 -2.22 2.26
N ALA A 75 -10.27 -1.82 1.76
CA ALA A 75 -11.41 -2.72 1.73
C ALA A 75 -10.88 -3.97 1.03
N ASP A 76 -10.96 -5.09 1.73
CA ASP A 76 -10.63 -6.41 1.27
C ASP A 76 -11.04 -6.53 -0.22
N GLN A 77 -10.08 -6.35 -1.13
CA GLN A 77 -10.30 -6.53 -2.56
C GLN A 77 -10.24 -8.04 -2.80
N GLY A 78 -11.21 -8.74 -2.23
CA GLY A 78 -11.61 -10.03 -2.74
C GLY A 78 -12.00 -9.84 -4.21
N PRO A 79 -11.73 -10.81 -5.08
CA PRO A 79 -12.03 -10.71 -6.50
C PRO A 79 -13.51 -10.33 -6.68
N ALA A 80 -13.75 -9.31 -7.50
CA ALA A 80 -15.07 -8.88 -7.91
C ALA A 80 -15.74 -10.00 -8.71
N GLY A 81 -16.36 -10.97 -8.03
CA GLY A 81 -16.96 -12.12 -8.70
C GLY A 81 -17.75 -13.09 -7.83
N LEU A 82 -17.69 -13.00 -6.49
CA LEU A 82 -18.38 -13.96 -5.60
C LEU A 82 -19.31 -13.26 -4.59
N ARG A 83 -20.26 -12.47 -5.10
CA ARG A 83 -21.52 -12.25 -4.37
C ARG A 83 -22.42 -13.43 -4.71
N ARG A 84 -22.36 -14.48 -3.90
CA ARG A 84 -23.27 -15.64 -4.02
C ARG A 84 -24.71 -15.13 -3.99
N GLN A 85 -25.35 -15.20 -5.15
CA GLN A 85 -26.78 -15.17 -5.31
C GLN A 85 -27.33 -16.39 -4.57
N GLY A 86 -28.09 -16.17 -3.50
CA GLY A 86 -28.68 -17.26 -2.74
C GLY A 86 -29.11 -16.83 -1.36
N ARG A 87 -30.35 -16.32 -1.26
CA ARG A 87 -31.25 -16.59 -0.12
C ARG A 87 -32.68 -16.05 -0.24
N ASP A 88 -33.12 -15.47 -1.36
CA ASP A 88 -34.51 -14.97 -1.48
C ASP A 88 -35.42 -15.82 -2.39
N ARG A 89 -35.26 -17.16 -2.40
CA ARG A 89 -36.12 -18.06 -3.18
C ARG A 89 -36.52 -19.32 -2.42
N LEU A 90 -36.92 -19.20 -1.15
CA LEU A 90 -37.57 -20.29 -0.42
C LEU A 90 -38.91 -19.92 0.23
N ASP A 91 -39.27 -18.64 0.36
CA ASP A 91 -40.53 -18.26 1.03
C ASP A 91 -41.76 -18.20 0.10
N ARG A 92 -41.64 -18.47 -1.21
CA ARG A 92 -42.76 -18.35 -2.16
C ARG A 92 -43.35 -19.66 -2.68
N ALA A 93 -42.90 -20.81 -2.16
CA ALA A 93 -43.41 -22.12 -2.56
C ALA A 93 -44.44 -22.73 -1.57
N GLY A 94 -44.74 -22.04 -0.46
CA GLY A 94 -45.61 -22.57 0.61
C GLY A 94 -47.07 -22.11 0.60
N GLU A 95 -47.44 -21.08 -0.17
CA GLU A 95 -48.77 -20.44 -0.03
C GLU A 95 -49.81 -20.82 -1.09
N ASP A 96 -49.45 -21.53 -2.16
CA ASP A 96 -50.40 -21.86 -3.26
C ASP A 96 -51.34 -23.04 -2.99
N HIS A 97 -51.21 -23.74 -1.87
CA HIS A 97 -52.01 -24.95 -1.58
C HIS A 97 -53.30 -24.70 -0.76
N ARG A 98 -53.76 -23.46 -0.57
CA ARG A 98 -54.98 -23.15 0.22
C ARG A 98 -56.15 -22.53 -0.54
N GLN A 99 -56.17 -22.56 -1.87
CA GLN A 99 -57.31 -22.01 -2.64
C GLN A 99 -58.00 -22.98 -3.62
N GLN A 100 -57.87 -24.29 -3.41
CA GLN A 100 -58.77 -25.26 -4.06
C GLN A 100 -59.28 -26.26 -3.02
N GLY A 101 -60.46 -25.94 -2.49
CA GLY A 101 -61.24 -26.72 -1.53
C GLY A 101 -62.52 -25.97 -1.22
#